data_AF-A0A7J4DST9-F1
#
_entry.id   AF-A0A7J4DST9-F1
#
_cell.length_a   1.000
_cell.length_b   1.000
_cell.length_c   1.000
_cell.angle_alpha   90.00
_cell.angle_beta   90.00
_cell.angle_gamma   90.00
#
_symmetry.space_group_name_H-M   'P 1'
#
loop_
_entity.id
_entity.type
_entity.pdbx_description
1 polymer ?
#
loop_
_entity_poly.entity_id
_entity_poly.type
_entity_poly.pdbx_seq_one_letter_code
_entity_poly.pdbx_strand_id
1 'polypeptide(L)'
;MPFKPSSIQEFENMLKKKRVVLALYYREKEHHSIYIRRLAESLKSNIEPSIPILLVDVDRLEEVCNRYGVASVPRLQLFLDGNVVWEQLGVLGTISADKEAIRFGIRESLRKQGYSLKDLGIRVYF
;
A
#
# COMPACT_ATOMS: atom_id res chain seq x y z
N MET A 1 0.21 -13.23 -5.52
CA MET A 1 -0.21 -13.01 -4.14
C MET A 1 0.64 -11.98 -3.43
N PRO A 2 0.10 -10.76 -3.28
CA PRO A 2 0.46 -9.80 -2.26
C PRO A 2 0.44 -10.45 -0.88
N PHE A 3 1.26 -9.94 0.01
CA PHE A 3 1.36 -10.46 1.36
C PHE A 3 0.15 -10.03 2.19
N LYS A 4 -0.44 -10.97 2.92
CA LYS A 4 -1.56 -10.73 3.83
C LYS A 4 -1.10 -10.95 5.27
N PRO A 5 -0.82 -9.89 6.02
CA PRO A 5 -0.45 -10.04 7.43
C PRO A 5 -1.63 -10.66 8.20
N SER A 6 -1.30 -11.53 9.14
CA SER A 6 -2.21 -12.23 10.03
C SER A 6 -2.29 -11.62 11.43
N SER A 7 -1.30 -10.78 11.79
CA SER A 7 -1.21 -10.11 13.08
C SER A 7 -0.58 -8.72 12.93
N ILE A 8 -0.73 -7.88 13.95
CA ILE A 8 -0.06 -6.58 14.01
C ILE A 8 1.47 -6.73 14.04
N GLN A 9 2.01 -7.72 14.75
CA GLN A 9 3.44 -7.95 14.80
C GLN A 9 4.00 -8.28 13.42
N GLU A 10 3.27 -9.06 12.63
CA GLU A 10 3.67 -9.39 11.26
C GLU A 10 3.65 -8.15 10.35
N PHE A 11 2.62 -7.31 10.46
CA PHE A 11 2.54 -6.03 9.75
C PHE A 11 3.72 -5.12 10.10
N GLU A 12 4.00 -4.93 11.39
CA GLU A 12 5.10 -4.07 11.84
C GLU A 12 6.48 -4.64 11.50
N ASN A 13 6.64 -5.95 11.55
CA ASN A 13 7.87 -6.61 11.11
C ASN A 13 8.15 -6.35 9.63
N MET A 14 7.11 -6.29 8.79
CA MET A 14 7.26 -5.91 7.39
C MET A 14 7.71 -4.46 7.25
N LEU A 15 7.10 -3.52 8.00
CA LEU A 15 7.51 -2.12 8.01
C LEU A 15 8.94 -1.89 8.51
N LYS A 16 9.43 -2.70 9.47
CA LYS A 16 10.82 -2.63 9.96
C LYS A 16 11.83 -3.19 8.96
N LYS A 17 11.48 -4.28 8.27
CA LYS A 17 12.37 -4.96 7.32
C LYS A 17 12.48 -4.24 5.98
N LYS A 18 11.46 -3.48 5.62
CA LYS A 18 11.31 -2.89 4.29
C LYS A 18 11.13 -1.39 4.42
N ARG A 19 12.05 -0.67 3.81
CA ARG A 19 12.11 0.79 3.86
C ARG A 19 10.87 1.45 3.27
N VAL A 20 10.37 0.94 2.14
CA VAL A 20 9.14 1.44 1.50
C VAL A 20 8.14 0.31 1.42
N VAL A 21 6.90 0.54 1.83
CA VAL A 21 5.83 -0.48 1.84
C VAL A 21 4.52 0.17 1.42
N LEU A 22 3.75 -0.49 0.54
CA LEU A 22 2.41 -0.05 0.16
C LEU A 22 1.37 -0.96 0.84
N ALA A 23 0.53 -0.40 1.71
CA ALA A 23 -0.59 -1.11 2.31
C ALA A 23 -1.91 -0.75 1.64
N LEU A 24 -2.71 -1.75 1.30
CA LEU A 24 -4.06 -1.61 0.76
C LEU A 24 -5.04 -2.22 1.77
N TYR A 25 -5.86 -1.37 2.36
CA TYR A 25 -6.85 -1.70 3.36
C TYR A 25 -8.19 -1.99 2.70
N TYR A 26 -8.78 -3.13 3.04
CA TYR A 26 -10.04 -3.61 2.47
C TYR A 26 -10.81 -4.42 3.51
N ARG A 27 -12.10 -4.65 3.23
CA ARG A 27 -12.97 -5.54 4.00
C ARG A 27 -13.40 -6.71 3.14
N GLU A 28 -13.22 -7.94 3.61
CA GLU A 28 -13.43 -9.16 2.80
C GLU A 28 -14.84 -9.24 2.20
N LYS A 29 -15.85 -8.87 3.00
CA LYS A 29 -17.28 -9.02 2.69
C LYS A 29 -17.88 -7.87 1.88
N GLU A 30 -17.08 -6.89 1.47
CA GLU A 30 -17.56 -5.74 0.70
C GLU A 30 -17.33 -5.88 -0.81
N HIS A 31 -18.20 -5.21 -1.59
CA HIS A 31 -18.14 -5.22 -3.06
C HIS A 31 -16.77 -4.81 -3.63
N HIS A 32 -16.06 -3.88 -2.98
CA HIS A 32 -14.76 -3.40 -3.45
C HIS A 32 -13.59 -4.37 -3.18
N SER A 33 -13.80 -5.46 -2.41
CA SER A 33 -12.75 -6.44 -2.06
C SER A 33 -12.10 -7.09 -3.30
N ILE A 34 -12.92 -7.49 -4.28
CA ILE A 34 -12.45 -8.10 -5.53
C ILE A 34 -11.60 -7.09 -6.31
N TYR A 35 -12.02 -5.82 -6.33
CA TYR A 35 -11.29 -4.76 -7.03
C TYR A 35 -9.91 -4.54 -6.41
N ILE A 36 -9.82 -4.40 -5.09
CA ILE A 36 -8.54 -4.18 -4.39
C ILE A 36 -7.58 -5.36 -4.61
N ARG A 37 -8.08 -6.59 -4.58
CA ARG A 37 -7.25 -7.78 -4.86
C ARG A 37 -6.72 -7.76 -6.29
N ARG A 38 -7.54 -7.41 -7.28
CA ARG A 38 -7.12 -7.28 -8.69
C ARG A 38 -6.11 -6.15 -8.88
N LEU A 39 -6.33 -5.01 -8.22
CA LEU A 39 -5.40 -3.88 -8.23
C LEU A 39 -4.04 -4.27 -7.64
N ALA A 40 -4.03 -4.95 -6.49
CA ALA A 40 -2.81 -5.41 -5.84
C ALA A 40 -2.02 -6.40 -6.72
N GLU A 41 -2.68 -7.39 -7.34
CA GLU A 41 -2.02 -8.28 -8.29
C GLU A 41 -1.52 -7.54 -9.54
N SER A 42 -2.26 -6.53 -10.03
CA SER A 42 -1.81 -5.71 -11.16
C SER A 42 -0.56 -4.90 -10.82
N LEU A 43 -0.52 -4.27 -9.64
CA LEU A 43 0.61 -3.45 -9.17
C LEU A 43 1.88 -4.27 -8.96
N LYS A 44 1.73 -5.56 -8.59
CA LYS A 44 2.86 -6.44 -8.30
C LYS A 44 3.89 -6.45 -9.43
N SER A 45 3.45 -6.54 -10.68
CA SER A 45 4.37 -6.56 -11.83
C SER A 45 5.08 -5.22 -12.07
N ASN A 46 4.58 -4.13 -11.49
CA ASN A 46 5.10 -2.78 -11.70
C ASN A 46 6.05 -2.33 -10.60
N ILE A 47 5.81 -2.73 -9.33
CA ILE A 47 6.52 -2.18 -8.17
C ILE A 47 7.22 -3.22 -7.29
N GLU A 48 6.88 -4.52 -7.38
CA GLU A 48 7.64 -5.55 -6.67
C GLU A 48 8.89 -5.97 -7.45
N PRO A 49 9.97 -6.39 -6.76
CA PRO A 49 10.09 -6.55 -5.30
C PRO A 49 10.49 -5.26 -4.55
N SER A 50 10.65 -4.14 -5.25
CA SER A 50 11.14 -2.88 -4.66
C SER A 50 10.21 -2.31 -3.59
N ILE A 51 8.89 -2.35 -3.83
CA ILE A 51 7.85 -1.91 -2.90
C ILE A 51 6.93 -3.10 -2.63
N PRO A 52 7.11 -3.83 -1.51
CA PRO A 52 6.19 -4.89 -1.10
C PRO A 52 4.78 -4.33 -0.89
N ILE A 53 3.80 -5.14 -1.29
CA ILE A 53 2.38 -4.83 -1.18
C ILE A 53 1.76 -5.64 -0.03
N LEU A 54 1.17 -4.95 0.95
CA LEU A 54 0.42 -5.55 2.05
C LEU A 54 -1.09 -5.41 1.79
N LEU A 55 -1.82 -6.52 1.78
CA LEU A 55 -3.28 -6.55 1.76
C LEU A 55 -3.80 -6.71 3.19
N VAL A 56 -4.36 -5.63 3.76
CA VAL A 56 -4.81 -5.57 5.15
C VAL A 56 -6.33 -5.72 5.22
N ASP A 57 -6.78 -6.85 5.77
CA ASP A 57 -8.21 -7.07 6.07
C ASP A 57 -8.55 -6.36 7.38
N VAL A 58 -9.35 -5.29 7.29
CA VAL A 58 -9.65 -4.42 8.44
C VAL A 58 -10.48 -5.11 9.51
N ASP A 59 -11.28 -6.13 9.14
CA ASP A 59 -12.08 -6.89 10.11
C ASP A 59 -11.20 -7.84 10.95
N ARG A 60 -10.00 -8.17 10.47
CA ARG A 60 -9.04 -9.05 11.17
C ARG A 60 -7.95 -8.29 11.89
N LEU A 61 -7.66 -7.07 11.44
CA LEU A 61 -6.54 -6.26 11.90
C LEU A 61 -7.02 -4.87 12.35
N GLU A 62 -8.06 -4.83 13.18
CA GLU A 62 -8.61 -3.59 13.74
C GLU A 62 -7.55 -2.75 14.47
N GLU A 63 -6.61 -3.40 15.18
CA GLU A 63 -5.53 -2.70 15.88
C GLU A 63 -4.59 -1.95 14.92
N VAL A 64 -4.29 -2.52 13.75
CA VAL A 64 -3.52 -1.84 12.70
C VAL A 64 -4.29 -0.61 12.23
N CYS A 65 -5.60 -0.74 12.04
CA CYS A 65 -6.45 0.36 11.59
C CYS A 65 -6.46 1.51 12.61
N ASN A 66 -6.61 1.20 13.89
CA ASN A 66 -6.56 2.19 14.97
C ASN A 66 -5.20 2.89 15.05
N ARG A 67 -4.10 2.13 14.92
CA ARG A 67 -2.73 2.66 15.01
C ARG A 67 -2.37 3.60 13.86
N TYR A 68 -2.83 3.30 12.64
CA TYR A 68 -2.50 4.06 11.43
C TYR A 68 -3.65 4.94 10.92
N GLY A 69 -4.67 5.18 11.76
CA GLY A 69 -5.76 6.12 11.49
C GLY A 69 -6.71 5.72 10.36
N VAL A 70 -6.85 4.41 10.09
CA VAL A 70 -7.71 3.89 9.02
C VAL A 70 -9.15 3.75 9.52
N ALA A 71 -9.96 4.78 9.24
CA ALA A 71 -11.38 4.82 9.60
C ALA A 71 -12.33 4.28 8.52
N SER A 72 -11.87 4.20 7.27
CA SER A 72 -12.71 3.84 6.12
C SER A 72 -11.92 3.07 5.07
N VAL A 73 -12.61 2.16 4.36
CA VAL A 73 -12.07 1.36 3.26
C VAL A 73 -12.88 1.60 1.97
N PRO A 74 -12.29 1.40 0.77
CA PRO A 74 -10.88 1.08 0.54
C PRO A 74 -9.96 2.27 0.86
N ARG A 75 -8.76 1.98 1.36
CA ARG A 75 -7.73 2.98 1.64
C ARG A 75 -6.37 2.44 1.24
N LEU A 76 -5.48 3.32 0.77
CA LEU A 76 -4.10 3.00 0.45
C LEU A 76 -3.18 3.90 1.29
N GLN A 77 -2.12 3.34 1.84
CA GLN A 77 -1.09 4.11 2.54
C GLN A 77 0.30 3.65 2.09
N LEU A 78 1.17 4.60 1.79
CA LEU A 78 2.59 4.37 1.55
C LEU A 78 3.36 4.67 2.84
N PHE A 79 4.15 3.70 3.25
CA PHE A 79 5.06 3.81 4.37
C PHE A 79 6.49 4.05 3.86
N LEU A 80 7.19 4.97 4.51
CA LEU A 80 8.63 5.16 4.40
C LEU A 80 9.23 5.10 5.81
N ASP A 81 10.15 4.15 6.02
CA ASP A 81 10.83 3.93 7.30
C ASP A 81 9.82 3.81 8.46
N GLY A 82 8.71 3.10 8.20
CA GLY A 82 7.62 2.87 9.16
C GLY A 82 6.59 4.00 9.32
N ASN A 83 6.80 5.15 8.67
CA ASN A 83 5.91 6.31 8.77
C ASN A 83 5.04 6.44 7.52
N VAL A 84 3.77 6.82 7.68
CA VAL A 84 2.88 7.12 6.56
C VAL A 84 3.33 8.42 5.89
N VAL A 85 3.69 8.36 4.61
CA VAL A 85 4.15 9.53 3.81
C VAL A 85 3.20 9.89 2.68
N TRP A 86 2.27 9.00 2.35
CA TRP A 86 1.19 9.24 1.41
C TRP A 86 0.00 8.36 1.74
N GLU A 87 -1.19 8.88 1.48
CA GLU A 87 -2.42 8.11 1.57
C GLU A 87 -3.40 8.51 0.47
N GLN A 88 -4.26 7.56 0.12
CA GLN A 88 -5.40 7.77 -0.76
C GLN A 88 -6.65 7.18 -0.12
N LEU A 89 -7.69 8.01 -0.01
CA LEU A 89 -9.02 7.60 0.40
C LEU A 89 -9.78 7.10 -0.83
N GLY A 90 -10.24 5.86 -0.78
CA GLY A 90 -10.96 5.25 -1.89
C GLY A 90 -10.08 4.88 -3.09
N VAL A 91 -10.76 4.52 -4.17
CA VAL A 91 -10.17 4.16 -5.47
C VAL A 91 -10.91 4.90 -6.59
N LEU A 92 -10.23 5.12 -7.71
CA LEU A 92 -10.76 5.84 -8.87
C LEU A 92 -11.64 4.97 -9.77
N GLY A 93 -11.75 3.67 -9.47
CA GLY A 93 -12.69 2.74 -10.10
C GLY A 93 -12.18 2.10 -11.40
N THR A 94 -11.01 2.50 -11.90
CA THR A 94 -10.33 1.82 -13.01
C THR A 94 -8.88 1.53 -12.67
N ILE A 95 -8.41 0.33 -13.02
CA ILE A 95 -7.06 -0.13 -12.67
C ILE A 95 -5.99 0.81 -13.24
N SER A 96 -6.17 1.34 -14.45
CA SER A 96 -5.23 2.28 -15.05
C SER A 96 -5.15 3.60 -14.27
N ALA A 97 -6.29 4.20 -13.93
CA ALA A 97 -6.31 5.46 -13.18
C ALA A 97 -5.73 5.27 -11.77
N ASP A 98 -6.10 4.19 -11.08
CA ASP A 98 -5.56 3.90 -9.75
C ASP A 98 -4.05 3.62 -9.78
N LYS A 99 -3.56 2.91 -10.79
CA LYS A 99 -2.11 2.70 -10.98
C LYS A 99 -1.37 4.03 -11.20
N GLU A 100 -1.92 4.92 -12.01
CA GLU A 100 -1.34 6.24 -12.23
C GLU A 100 -1.36 7.12 -10.97
N ALA A 101 -2.46 7.10 -10.21
CA ALA A 101 -2.54 7.80 -8.94
C ALA A 101 -1.50 7.27 -7.93
N ILE A 102 -1.34 5.95 -7.84
CA ILE A 102 -0.35 5.30 -6.98
C ILE A 102 1.06 5.63 -7.45
N ARG A 103 1.34 5.58 -8.76
CA ARG A 103 2.62 5.98 -9.35
C ARG A 103 3.02 7.38 -8.92
N PHE A 104 2.09 8.32 -9.11
CA PHE A 104 2.28 9.71 -8.78
C PHE A 104 2.46 9.90 -7.27
N GLY A 105 1.60 9.26 -6.46
CA GLY A 105 1.66 9.29 -5.00
C GLY A 105 3.01 8.82 -4.46
N ILE A 106 3.52 7.67 -4.94
CA ILE A 106 4.84 7.15 -4.59
C ILE A 106 5.93 8.14 -4.98
N ARG A 107 5.94 8.60 -6.24
CA ARG A 107 7.01 9.48 -6.73
C ARG A 107 7.07 10.79 -5.98
N GLU A 108 5.93 11.47 -5.80
CA GLU A 108 5.89 12.79 -5.18
C GLU A 108 6.12 12.74 -3.67
N SER A 109 5.61 11.71 -2.98
CA SER A 109 5.85 11.57 -1.54
C SER A 109 7.31 11.29 -1.23
N LEU A 110 7.96 10.37 -1.95
CA LEU A 110 9.38 10.09 -1.77
C LEU A 110 10.24 11.32 -2.11
N ARG A 111 9.90 12.05 -3.18
CA ARG A 111 10.58 13.30 -3.55
C ARG A 111 10.46 14.36 -2.47
N LYS A 112 9.29 14.52 -1.85
CA LYS A 112 9.08 15.45 -0.71
C LYS A 112 9.90 15.06 0.51
N GLN A 113 10.19 13.78 0.69
CA GLN A 113 11.07 13.26 1.75
C GLN A 113 12.56 13.32 1.36
N GLY A 114 12.91 13.92 0.22
CA GLY A 114 14.29 14.07 -0.24
C GLY A 114 14.88 12.82 -0.91
N TYR A 115 14.05 11.82 -1.25
CA TYR A 115 14.50 10.60 -1.92
C TYR A 115 14.06 10.58 -3.38
N SER A 116 14.96 10.17 -4.28
CA SER A 116 14.56 9.71 -5.60
C SER A 116 14.29 8.20 -5.59
N LEU A 117 13.51 7.71 -6.57
CA LEU A 117 13.29 6.27 -6.76
C LEU A 117 14.63 5.53 -6.97
N LYS A 118 15.60 6.18 -7.62
CA LYS A 118 16.94 5.61 -7.87
C LYS A 118 17.73 5.44 -6.57
N ASP A 119 17.67 6.42 -5.67
CA ASP A 119 18.39 6.39 -4.38
C ASP A 119 17.91 5.24 -3.49
N LEU A 120 16.64 4.87 -3.65
CA LEU A 120 16.02 3.77 -2.91
C LEU A 120 16.13 2.42 -3.64
N GLY A 121 16.81 2.36 -4.80
CA GLY A 121 16.88 1.17 -5.63
C GLY A 121 15.51 0.71 -6.14
N ILE A 122 14.53 1.60 -6.18
CA ILE A 122 13.16 1.30 -6.57
C ILE A 122 13.04 1.39 -8.08
N ARG A 123 12.66 0.26 -8.69
CA ARG A 123 12.28 0.21 -10.10
C ARG A 123 10.78 0.12 -10.19
N VAL A 124 10.22 1.07 -10.94
CA VAL A 124 8.78 1.24 -11.09
C VAL A 124 8.48 1.18 -12.58
N TYR A 125 7.74 0.16 -13.01
CA TYR A 125 7.45 -0.11 -14.41
C TYR A 125 5.94 -0.01 -14.62
N PHE A 126 5.38 1.18 -14.77
CA PHE A 126 3.94 1.34 -15.06
C PHE A 126 3.65 1.21 -16.55
#